data_AF-A0A450WFV6-F1
#
_entry.id   AF-A0A450WFV6-F1
#
_cell.length_a   1.000
_cell.length_b   1.000
_cell.length_c   1.000
_cell.angle_alpha   90.00
_cell.angle_beta   90.00
_cell.angle_gamma   90.00
#
_symmetry.space_group_name_H-M   'P 1'
#
loop_
_entity.id
_entity.type
_entity.pdbx_description
1 polymer ?
#
loop_
_entity_poly.entity_id
_entity_poly.type
_entity_poly.pdbx_seq_one_letter_code
_entity_poly.pdbx_strand_id
1 'polypeptide(L)'
;MALGNINGIRKMGSEDANSTLRNPNQGSNARLAFAEDSKGDIRRCGERQNGGDSEPKETAAAEEEIDAFVFNCDRISIYHAIRRDFLDKCHRISLFLVVLSGTAAVADLKIQFGINWLTMFPALFGLANLVFDFAGQARIHESIYRRICALRGEIVADENVARNITRWQKEMHGIYAEDPAIYRALEAWAYNLACNGREQYEYHFIIPRWHLFLKNVWPFLSVNYAAKQL
;
A
#
# COMPACT_ATOMS: atom_id res chain seq x y z
N MET A 1 -50.77 -11.43 -32.97
CA MET A 1 -50.26 -12.80 -32.72
C MET A 1 -49.59 -13.26 -34.01
N ALA A 2 -48.27 -13.10 -34.10
CA ALA A 2 -47.47 -13.58 -35.22
C ALA A 2 -46.06 -13.89 -34.69
N LEU A 3 -45.75 -15.18 -34.62
CA LEU A 3 -44.49 -15.73 -34.15
C LEU A 3 -43.52 -15.79 -35.33
N GLY A 4 -42.45 -15.00 -35.29
CA GLY A 4 -41.34 -15.04 -36.25
C GLY A 4 -40.16 -15.79 -35.65
N ASN A 5 -40.04 -17.06 -36.02
CA ASN A 5 -38.92 -17.96 -35.70
C ASN A 5 -37.81 -17.77 -36.73
N ILE A 6 -36.58 -17.44 -36.30
CA ILE A 6 -35.42 -17.35 -37.20
C ILE A 6 -34.25 -18.14 -36.59
N ASN A 7 -34.18 -19.41 -36.98
CA ASN A 7 -33.00 -20.26 -36.82
C ASN A 7 -31.95 -19.89 -37.87
N GLY A 8 -30.83 -19.31 -37.44
CA GLY A 8 -29.67 -19.04 -38.27
C GLY A 8 -28.46 -19.85 -37.81
N ILE A 9 -28.32 -21.05 -38.37
CA ILE A 9 -27.12 -21.90 -38.27
C ILE A 9 -26.03 -21.29 -39.15
N ARG A 10 -24.88 -20.93 -38.57
CA ARG A 10 -23.62 -20.74 -39.32
C ARG A 10 -22.50 -21.53 -38.66
N LYS A 11 -22.05 -22.56 -39.38
CA LYS A 11 -20.88 -23.40 -39.10
C LYS A 11 -19.74 -22.97 -40.03
N MET A 12 -18.51 -23.25 -39.56
CA MET A 12 -17.21 -23.27 -40.26
C MET A 12 -16.44 -21.96 -40.41
N GLY A 13 -15.22 -22.02 -39.87
CA GLY A 13 -14.15 -21.04 -39.93
C GLY A 13 -12.99 -21.47 -39.04
N SER A 14 -12.38 -22.61 -39.38
CA SER A 14 -11.12 -23.08 -38.80
C SER A 14 -9.99 -22.30 -39.45
N GLU A 15 -9.44 -21.31 -38.75
CA GLU A 15 -8.21 -20.62 -39.15
C GLU A 15 -7.12 -20.91 -38.12
N ASP A 16 -6.21 -21.79 -38.54
CA ASP A 16 -4.91 -22.03 -37.94
C ASP A 16 -4.04 -20.78 -38.14
N ALA A 17 -3.95 -19.94 -37.11
CA ALA A 17 -3.01 -18.83 -37.05
C ALA A 17 -1.96 -19.10 -35.96
N ASN A 18 -0.94 -19.82 -36.40
CA ASN A 18 0.37 -19.93 -35.77
C ASN A 18 0.96 -18.52 -35.53
N SER A 19 0.91 -18.04 -34.28
CA SER A 19 1.66 -16.87 -33.84
C SER A 19 2.35 -17.16 -32.51
N THR A 20 3.63 -17.50 -32.65
CA THR A 20 4.74 -17.06 -31.81
C THR A 20 4.43 -16.84 -30.34
N LEU A 21 4.71 -17.88 -29.56
CA LEU A 21 4.98 -17.87 -28.12
C LEU A 21 5.72 -16.60 -27.68
N ARG A 22 4.98 -15.62 -27.16
CA ARG A 22 5.53 -14.51 -26.40
C ARG A 22 5.36 -14.83 -24.92
N ASN A 23 6.47 -15.28 -24.34
CA ASN A 23 6.65 -15.64 -22.95
C ASN A 23 6.24 -14.46 -22.02
N PRO A 24 5.21 -14.58 -21.16
CA PRO A 24 4.79 -13.53 -20.23
C PRO A 24 5.61 -13.55 -18.93
N ASN A 25 6.92 -13.78 -19.03
CA ASN A 25 7.81 -13.92 -17.87
C ASN A 25 8.84 -12.78 -17.82
N GLN A 26 8.33 -11.56 -17.96
CA GLN A 26 9.06 -10.33 -17.59
C GLN A 26 8.20 -9.53 -16.60
N GLY A 27 7.60 -10.26 -15.65
CA GLY A 27 7.19 -9.69 -14.38
C GLY A 27 8.44 -9.22 -13.65
N SER A 28 8.56 -7.90 -13.52
CA SER A 28 9.51 -7.22 -12.65
C SER A 28 9.43 -7.83 -11.25
N ASN A 29 10.32 -8.80 -10.99
CA ASN A 29 10.68 -9.24 -9.65
C ASN A 29 11.43 -8.09 -8.97
N ALA A 30 10.70 -7.02 -8.64
CA ALA A 30 11.01 -6.22 -7.48
C ALA A 30 10.61 -7.06 -6.26
N ARG A 31 11.36 -8.16 -6.07
CA ARG A 31 11.51 -8.82 -4.78
C ARG A 31 11.86 -7.69 -3.83
N LEU A 32 10.92 -7.35 -2.95
CA LEU A 32 11.21 -6.71 -1.68
C LEU A 32 12.22 -7.62 -0.98
N ALA A 33 13.49 -7.35 -1.22
CA ALA A 33 14.59 -7.84 -0.42
C ALA A 33 14.51 -7.09 0.91
N PHE A 34 13.51 -7.44 1.72
CA PHE A 34 13.72 -7.47 3.15
C PHE A 34 14.39 -8.80 3.41
N ALA A 35 15.70 -8.73 3.58
CA ALA A 35 16.53 -9.86 3.94
C ALA A 35 16.09 -10.35 5.33
N GLU A 36 15.30 -11.42 5.36
CA GLU A 36 15.42 -12.43 6.40
C GLU A 36 16.82 -13.05 6.24
N ASP A 37 17.81 -12.49 6.94
CA ASP A 37 19.08 -13.18 7.19
C ASP A 37 18.87 -14.21 8.30
N SER A 38 18.04 -15.23 8.02
CA SER A 38 17.93 -16.43 8.84
C SER A 38 18.60 -17.57 8.07
N LYS A 39 19.92 -17.59 8.08
CA LYS A 39 20.73 -18.76 7.72
C LYS A 39 20.59 -19.82 8.82
N GLY A 40 19.48 -20.56 8.78
CA GLY A 40 19.26 -21.77 9.55
C GLY A 40 19.45 -23.01 8.67
N ASP A 41 20.53 -23.73 8.92
CA ASP A 41 21.03 -24.89 8.19
C ASP A 41 20.03 -26.08 8.20
N ILE A 42 19.42 -26.41 7.06
CA ILE A 42 18.57 -27.60 6.92
C ILE A 42 19.45 -28.83 6.67
N ARG A 43 20.05 -29.39 7.73
CA ARG A 43 20.56 -30.77 7.75
C ARG A 43 20.59 -31.36 9.17
N ARG A 44 19.56 -32.13 9.56
CA ARG A 44 19.71 -33.54 10.00
C ARG A 44 18.38 -34.11 10.47
N CYS A 45 18.03 -35.24 9.87
CA CYS A 45 17.06 -36.19 10.39
C CYS A 45 17.74 -37.01 11.49
N GLY A 46 17.11 -37.08 12.67
CA GLY A 46 17.27 -38.17 13.63
C GLY A 46 18.25 -37.95 14.79
N GLU A 47 17.76 -37.45 15.92
CA GLU A 47 18.11 -38.03 17.24
C GLU A 47 17.01 -37.67 18.26
N ARG A 48 16.38 -38.71 18.83
CA ARG A 48 15.42 -38.59 19.94
C ARG A 48 16.24 -38.28 21.19
N GLN A 49 16.11 -37.08 21.74
CA GLN A 49 16.46 -36.82 23.14
C GLN A 49 15.18 -36.68 23.97
N ASN A 50 15.19 -37.45 25.05
CA ASN A 50 14.11 -37.71 25.96
C ASN A 50 14.45 -36.99 27.28
N GLY A 51 13.55 -36.15 27.78
CA GLY A 51 13.48 -35.70 29.18
C GLY A 51 14.47 -34.61 29.62
N GLY A 52 13.95 -33.40 29.83
CA GLY A 52 14.62 -32.36 30.62
C GLY A 52 14.11 -30.94 30.35
N ASP A 53 13.10 -30.50 31.11
CA ASP A 53 12.79 -29.10 31.49
C ASP A 53 13.16 -27.99 30.49
N SER A 54 12.57 -28.04 29.29
CA SER A 54 12.79 -27.09 28.20
C SER A 54 11.57 -26.21 27.90
N GLU A 55 10.91 -25.66 28.92
CA GLU A 55 9.76 -24.76 28.74
C GLU A 55 10.05 -23.24 28.50
N PRO A 56 11.26 -22.64 28.66
CA PRO A 56 11.40 -21.18 28.45
C PRO A 56 11.68 -20.73 27.00
N LYS A 57 12.09 -21.63 26.10
CA LYS A 57 12.65 -21.22 24.79
C LYS A 57 11.57 -21.04 23.70
N GLU A 58 10.48 -21.79 23.79
CA GLU A 58 9.40 -21.77 22.81
C GLU A 58 8.47 -20.57 22.98
N THR A 59 8.25 -20.14 24.24
CA THR A 59 7.44 -18.96 24.57
C THR A 59 8.11 -17.65 24.16
N ALA A 60 9.41 -17.49 24.40
CA ALA A 60 10.16 -16.29 24.04
C ALA A 60 10.21 -16.04 22.52
N ALA A 61 10.35 -17.10 21.72
CA ALA A 61 10.35 -16.99 20.26
C ALA A 61 8.96 -16.59 19.71
N ALA A 62 7.89 -17.11 20.31
CA ALA A 62 6.52 -16.73 19.95
C ALA A 62 6.22 -15.26 20.30
N GLU A 63 6.68 -14.78 21.45
CA GLU A 63 6.54 -13.38 21.86
C GLU A 63 7.27 -12.42 20.89
N GLU A 64 8.48 -12.77 20.45
CA GLU A 64 9.22 -11.99 19.45
C GLU A 64 8.49 -11.94 18.10
N GLU A 65 7.94 -13.08 17.64
CA GLU A 65 7.18 -13.14 16.39
C GLU A 65 5.91 -12.28 16.46
N ILE A 66 5.19 -12.31 17.59
CA ILE A 66 4.03 -11.45 17.82
C ILE A 66 4.42 -9.98 17.75
N ASP A 67 5.48 -9.60 18.44
CA ASP A 67 5.90 -8.22 18.49
C ASP A 67 6.27 -7.72 17.08
N ALA A 68 6.93 -8.56 16.28
CA ALA A 68 7.22 -8.29 14.87
C ALA A 68 5.94 -8.11 14.04
N PHE A 69 4.90 -8.94 14.25
CA PHE A 69 3.61 -8.78 13.59
C PHE A 69 2.92 -7.47 13.97
N VAL A 70 2.85 -7.17 15.26
CA VAL A 70 2.25 -5.92 15.76
C VAL A 70 2.99 -4.71 15.22
N PHE A 71 4.33 -4.77 15.18
CA PHE A 71 5.16 -3.72 14.59
C PHE A 71 4.84 -3.50 13.11
N ASN A 72 4.68 -4.60 12.36
CA ASN A 72 4.35 -4.51 10.95
C ASN A 72 2.95 -3.90 10.74
N CYS A 73 1.96 -4.30 11.54
CA CYS A 73 0.64 -3.69 11.54
C CYS A 73 0.71 -2.18 11.87
N ASP A 74 1.48 -1.79 12.88
CA ASP A 74 1.68 -0.39 13.27
C ASP A 74 2.25 0.43 12.11
N ARG A 75 3.36 -0.03 11.53
CA ARG A 75 4.02 0.62 10.39
C ARG A 75 3.06 0.83 9.21
N ILE A 76 2.30 -0.19 8.83
CA ILE A 76 1.43 -0.15 7.65
C ILE A 76 0.18 0.68 7.94
N SER A 77 -0.36 0.63 9.17
CA SER A 77 -1.47 1.49 9.58
C SER A 77 -1.07 2.97 9.52
N ILE A 78 0.11 3.34 10.00
CA ILE A 78 0.65 4.71 9.92
C ILE A 78 0.81 5.13 8.46
N TYR A 79 1.37 4.25 7.61
CA TYR A 79 1.52 4.50 6.18
C TYR A 79 0.18 4.86 5.52
N HIS A 80 -0.85 4.03 5.71
CA HIS A 80 -2.16 4.28 5.10
C HIS A 80 -2.88 5.48 5.69
N ALA A 81 -2.73 5.75 7.00
CA ALA A 81 -3.31 6.93 7.63
C ALA A 81 -2.74 8.23 7.02
N ILE A 82 -1.41 8.32 6.86
CA ILE A 82 -0.77 9.47 6.21
C ILE A 82 -1.23 9.60 4.76
N ARG A 83 -1.29 8.49 4.04
CA ARG A 83 -1.64 8.47 2.62
C ARG A 83 -3.09 8.92 2.40
N ARG A 84 -4.02 8.42 3.22
CA ARG A 84 -5.41 8.84 3.27
C ARG A 84 -5.50 10.35 3.51
N ASP A 85 -4.85 10.85 4.56
CA ASP A 85 -4.91 12.27 4.92
C ASP A 85 -4.35 13.18 3.82
N PHE A 86 -3.31 12.74 3.10
CA PHE A 86 -2.79 13.46 1.95
C PHE A 86 -3.80 13.55 0.81
N LEU A 87 -4.40 12.42 0.42
CA LEU A 87 -5.38 12.36 -0.66
C LEU A 87 -6.64 13.17 -0.32
N ASP A 88 -7.08 13.10 0.93
CA ASP A 88 -8.23 13.87 1.43
C ASP A 88 -7.95 15.38 1.36
N LYS A 89 -6.73 15.81 1.70
CA LYS A 89 -6.29 17.21 1.54
C LYS A 89 -6.23 17.61 0.06
N CYS A 90 -5.68 16.78 -0.82
CA CYS A 90 -5.63 17.06 -2.26
C CYS A 90 -7.03 17.21 -2.87
N HIS A 91 -7.97 16.37 -2.46
CA HIS A 91 -9.37 16.49 -2.86
C HIS A 91 -9.99 17.82 -2.41
N ARG A 92 -9.86 18.17 -1.12
CA ARG A 92 -10.39 19.42 -0.57
C ARG A 92 -9.75 20.66 -1.19
N ILE A 93 -8.43 20.64 -1.42
CA ILE A 93 -7.71 21.73 -2.09
C ILE A 93 -8.19 21.86 -3.54
N SER A 94 -8.38 20.75 -4.24
CA SER A 94 -8.87 20.79 -5.63
C SER A 94 -10.28 21.40 -5.70
N LEU A 95 -11.19 20.99 -4.82
CA LEU A 95 -12.53 21.59 -4.71
C LEU A 95 -12.46 23.08 -4.37
N PHE A 96 -11.61 23.45 -3.41
CA PHE A 96 -11.40 24.84 -3.04
C PHE A 96 -10.90 25.68 -4.23
N LEU A 97 -9.93 25.18 -5.00
CA LEU A 97 -9.42 25.88 -6.19
C LEU A 97 -10.47 25.99 -7.29
N VAL A 98 -11.32 24.99 -7.48
CA VAL A 98 -12.46 25.06 -8.42
C VAL A 98 -13.44 26.15 -7.98
N VAL A 99 -13.83 26.20 -6.70
CA VAL A 99 -14.75 27.22 -6.18
C VAL A 99 -14.12 28.61 -6.24
N LEU A 100 -12.87 28.74 -5.80
CA LEU A 100 -12.12 30.01 -5.80
C LEU A 100 -11.95 30.55 -7.22
N SER A 101 -11.63 29.69 -8.19
CA SER A 101 -11.55 30.12 -9.59
C SER A 101 -12.92 30.47 -10.17
N GLY A 102 -13.99 29.79 -9.74
CA GLY A 102 -15.37 30.16 -10.08
C GLY A 102 -15.82 31.51 -9.52
N THR A 103 -15.40 31.87 -8.30
CA THR A 103 -15.77 33.15 -7.67
C THR A 103 -14.86 34.30 -8.11
N ALA A 104 -13.55 34.08 -8.23
CA ALA A 104 -12.56 35.10 -8.61
C ALA A 104 -12.54 35.42 -10.11
N ALA A 105 -12.78 34.43 -10.99
CA ALA A 105 -12.85 34.67 -12.44
C ALA A 105 -14.11 35.46 -12.86
N VAL A 106 -15.15 35.45 -12.03
CA VAL A 106 -16.43 36.12 -12.33
C VAL A 106 -16.43 37.59 -11.89
N ALA A 107 -15.67 37.96 -10.85
CA ALA A 107 -15.81 39.28 -10.23
C ALA A 107 -14.98 40.41 -10.88
N ASP A 108 -13.73 40.18 -11.30
CA ASP A 108 -12.81 41.32 -11.51
C ASP A 108 -11.80 41.18 -12.67
N LEU A 109 -11.37 39.97 -13.00
CA LEU A 109 -10.19 39.77 -13.86
C LEU A 109 -10.46 39.88 -15.37
N LYS A 110 -11.71 39.70 -15.81
CA LYS A 110 -12.07 39.75 -17.22
C LYS A 110 -12.01 41.16 -17.81
N ILE A 111 -12.18 42.19 -16.96
CA ILE A 111 -12.34 43.58 -17.38
C ILE A 111 -10.99 44.31 -17.43
N GLN A 112 -10.06 44.02 -16.50
CA GLN A 112 -8.80 44.77 -16.40
C GLN A 112 -7.62 44.19 -17.20
N PHE A 113 -7.47 42.86 -17.29
CA PHE A 113 -6.21 42.28 -17.81
C PHE A 113 -6.35 41.57 -19.17
N GLY A 114 -7.56 41.38 -19.71
CA GLY A 114 -7.76 40.66 -20.98
C GLY A 114 -7.27 39.20 -20.94
N ILE A 115 -7.09 38.64 -19.74
CA ILE A 115 -6.50 37.33 -19.53
C ILE A 115 -7.58 36.26 -19.67
N ASN A 116 -7.73 35.70 -20.87
CA ASN A 116 -8.70 34.65 -21.17
C ASN A 116 -8.31 33.26 -20.63
N TRP A 117 -7.04 33.00 -20.30
CA TRP A 117 -6.60 31.66 -19.89
C TRP A 117 -7.02 31.29 -18.45
N LEU A 118 -7.37 32.28 -17.61
CA LEU A 118 -7.78 32.02 -16.23
C LEU A 118 -9.07 31.19 -16.13
N THR A 119 -9.94 31.27 -17.13
CA THR A 119 -11.20 30.49 -17.20
C THR A 119 -10.94 29.00 -17.42
N MET A 120 -9.73 28.60 -17.84
CA MET A 120 -9.37 27.19 -18.02
C MET A 120 -9.05 26.49 -16.69
N PHE A 121 -8.65 27.22 -15.65
CA PHE A 121 -8.27 26.62 -14.37
C PHE A 121 -9.39 25.84 -13.65
N PRO A 122 -10.62 26.37 -13.50
CA PRO A 122 -11.69 25.59 -12.87
C PRO A 122 -11.95 24.29 -13.61
N ALA A 123 -11.94 24.33 -14.95
CA ALA A 123 -12.10 23.14 -15.78
C ALA A 123 -10.94 22.15 -15.59
N LEU A 124 -9.69 22.64 -15.53
CA LEU A 124 -8.51 21.82 -15.33
C LEU A 124 -8.49 21.15 -13.95
N PHE A 125 -8.77 21.90 -12.88
CA PHE A 125 -8.81 21.34 -11.52
C PHE A 125 -9.99 20.39 -11.31
N GLY A 126 -11.16 20.70 -11.88
CA GLY A 126 -12.31 19.82 -11.89
C GLY A 126 -12.01 18.50 -12.62
N LEU A 127 -11.38 18.59 -13.80
CA LEU A 127 -10.95 17.42 -14.57
C LEU A 127 -9.87 16.62 -13.84
N ALA A 128 -8.86 17.28 -13.26
CA ALA A 128 -7.80 16.61 -12.51
C ALA A 128 -8.37 15.82 -11.32
N ASN A 129 -9.30 16.42 -10.56
CA ASN A 129 -9.96 15.73 -9.46
C ASN A 129 -10.79 14.53 -9.94
N LEU A 130 -11.42 14.61 -11.12
CA LEU A 130 -12.15 13.51 -11.73
C LEU A 130 -11.23 12.39 -12.22
N VAL A 131 -10.12 12.74 -12.89
CA VAL A 131 -9.19 11.76 -13.49
C VAL A 131 -8.39 11.01 -12.42
N PHE A 132 -7.92 11.71 -11.39
CA PHE A 132 -7.12 11.08 -10.34
C PHE A 132 -7.97 10.41 -9.25
N ASP A 133 -9.27 10.74 -9.17
CA ASP A 133 -10.20 10.21 -8.17
C ASP A 133 -9.61 10.19 -6.74
N PHE A 134 -9.13 11.35 -6.27
CA PHE A 134 -8.48 11.46 -4.97
C PHE A 134 -9.40 10.96 -3.82
N ALA A 135 -10.71 11.19 -3.94
CA ALA A 135 -11.69 10.74 -2.96
C ALA A 135 -11.86 9.21 -2.96
N GLY A 136 -11.92 8.57 -4.13
CA GLY A 136 -11.96 7.12 -4.24
C GLY A 136 -10.69 6.47 -3.67
N GLN A 137 -9.52 7.01 -4.02
CA GLN A 137 -8.23 6.55 -3.50
C GLN A 137 -8.13 6.70 -1.97
N ALA A 138 -8.60 7.82 -1.41
CA ALA A 138 -8.63 8.01 0.05
C ALA A 138 -9.51 6.96 0.74
N ARG A 139 -10.66 6.60 0.15
CA ARG A 139 -11.55 5.55 0.67
C ARG A 139 -10.92 4.16 0.64
N ILE A 140 -10.16 3.83 -0.39
CA ILE A 140 -9.41 2.57 -0.47
C ILE A 140 -8.42 2.48 0.69
N HIS A 141 -7.62 3.54 0.89
CA HIS A 141 -6.67 3.57 2.00
C HIS A 141 -7.33 3.55 3.39
N GLU A 142 -8.49 4.20 3.56
CA GLU A 142 -9.28 4.11 4.80
C GLU A 142 -9.80 2.69 5.06
N SER A 143 -10.28 2.00 4.02
CA SER A 143 -10.72 0.60 4.12
C SER A 143 -9.59 -0.31 4.60
N ILE A 144 -8.41 -0.19 3.97
CA ILE A 144 -7.22 -0.97 4.34
C ILE A 144 -6.78 -0.64 5.77
N TYR A 145 -6.71 0.65 6.12
CA TYR A 145 -6.36 1.10 7.46
C TYR A 145 -7.26 0.47 8.54
N ARG A 146 -8.59 0.48 8.33
CA ARG A 146 -9.54 -0.13 9.27
C ARG A 146 -9.33 -1.63 9.43
N ARG A 147 -9.10 -2.35 8.33
CA ARG A 147 -8.84 -3.80 8.36
C ARG A 147 -7.56 -4.13 9.12
N ILE A 148 -6.49 -3.35 8.92
CA ILE A 148 -5.24 -3.54 9.66
C ILE A 148 -5.43 -3.25 11.15
N CYS A 149 -6.16 -2.19 11.51
CA CYS A 149 -6.45 -1.89 12.91
C CYS A 149 -7.28 -2.99 13.58
N ALA A 150 -8.26 -3.55 12.86
CA ALA A 150 -9.04 -4.69 13.33
C ALA A 150 -8.16 -5.93 13.55
N LEU A 151 -7.34 -6.29 12.55
CA LEU A 151 -6.40 -7.41 12.63
C LEU A 151 -5.42 -7.24 13.80
N ARG A 152 -4.88 -6.04 14.00
CA ARG A 152 -4.03 -5.71 15.16
C ARG A 152 -4.76 -5.94 16.48
N GLY A 153 -6.02 -5.52 16.57
CA GLY A 153 -6.86 -5.74 17.74
C GLY A 153 -7.08 -7.23 18.02
N GLU A 154 -7.29 -8.03 16.97
CA GLU A 154 -7.39 -9.49 17.10
C GLU A 154 -6.09 -10.12 17.60
N ILE A 155 -4.93 -9.69 17.07
CA ILE A 155 -3.62 -10.22 17.48
C ILE A 155 -3.37 -9.95 18.97
N VAL A 156 -3.63 -8.73 19.43
CA VAL A 156 -3.38 -8.32 20.82
C VAL A 156 -4.37 -8.96 21.81
N ALA A 157 -5.59 -9.28 21.36
CA ALA A 157 -6.62 -9.88 22.22
C ALA A 157 -6.55 -11.42 22.30
N ASP A 158 -5.78 -12.08 21.45
CA ASP A 158 -5.72 -13.54 21.36
C ASP A 158 -4.67 -14.13 22.32
N GLU A 159 -5.11 -14.97 23.24
CA GLU A 159 -4.22 -15.66 24.19
C GLU A 159 -3.52 -16.88 23.56
N ASN A 160 -4.03 -17.42 22.44
CA ASN A 160 -3.51 -18.66 21.81
C ASN A 160 -2.78 -18.38 20.51
N VAL A 161 -1.73 -17.57 20.62
CA VAL A 161 -1.05 -16.98 19.47
C VAL A 161 -0.47 -18.01 18.51
N ALA A 162 0.30 -18.99 19.01
CA ALA A 162 1.02 -19.95 18.17
C ALA A 162 0.11 -20.70 17.18
N ARG A 163 -1.18 -20.87 17.51
CA ARG A 163 -2.14 -21.54 16.65
C ARG A 163 -2.71 -20.65 15.54
N ASN A 164 -2.70 -19.33 15.73
CA ASN A 164 -3.39 -18.36 14.88
C ASN A 164 -2.46 -17.53 13.99
N ILE A 165 -1.14 -17.64 14.14
CA ILE A 165 -0.14 -16.96 13.28
C ILE A 165 -0.42 -17.18 11.78
N THR A 166 -0.63 -18.43 11.35
CA THR A 166 -0.90 -18.75 9.94
C THR A 166 -2.19 -18.07 9.43
N ARG A 167 -3.19 -17.89 10.31
CA ARG A 167 -4.43 -17.17 9.98
C ARG A 167 -4.14 -15.70 9.71
N TRP A 168 -3.42 -15.05 10.63
CA TRP A 168 -3.07 -13.64 10.50
C TRP A 168 -2.14 -13.37 9.33
N GLN A 169 -1.16 -14.24 9.06
CA GLN A 169 -0.33 -14.18 7.87
C GLN A 169 -1.17 -14.21 6.59
N LYS A 170 -2.11 -15.14 6.49
CA LYS A 170 -3.02 -15.24 5.35
C LYS A 170 -3.86 -13.98 5.18
N GLU A 171 -4.38 -13.43 6.27
CA GLU A 171 -5.18 -12.22 6.25
C GLU A 171 -4.34 -11.00 5.83
N MET A 172 -3.13 -10.89 6.37
CA MET A 172 -2.19 -9.85 6.01
C MET A 172 -1.82 -9.91 4.53
N HIS A 173 -1.55 -11.09 3.98
CA HIS A 173 -1.34 -11.27 2.54
C HIS A 173 -2.55 -10.89 1.70
N GLY A 174 -3.77 -11.15 2.19
CA GLY A 174 -5.00 -10.68 1.56
C GLY A 174 -5.06 -9.15 1.49
N ILE A 175 -4.68 -8.47 2.57
CA ILE A 175 -4.60 -7.00 2.61
C ILE A 175 -3.54 -6.48 1.61
N TYR A 176 -2.37 -7.10 1.57
CA TYR A 176 -1.31 -6.72 0.62
C TYR A 176 -1.71 -6.92 -0.85
N ALA A 177 -2.54 -7.91 -1.15
CA ALA A 177 -3.02 -8.15 -2.52
C ALA A 177 -3.93 -7.01 -3.02
N GLU A 178 -4.56 -6.27 -2.10
CA GLU A 178 -5.42 -5.12 -2.40
C GLU A 178 -4.69 -3.77 -2.34
N ASP A 179 -3.43 -3.75 -1.88
CA ASP A 179 -2.68 -2.50 -1.68
C ASP A 179 -2.30 -1.87 -3.03
N PRO A 180 -2.62 -0.57 -3.27
CA PRO A 180 -2.07 0.16 -4.41
C PRO A 180 -0.54 0.33 -4.33
N ALA A 181 0.03 1.01 -5.34
CA ALA A 181 1.48 1.18 -5.46
C ALA A 181 2.17 1.67 -4.17
N ILE A 182 3.30 1.04 -3.83
CA ILE A 182 4.09 1.32 -2.62
C ILE A 182 4.97 2.56 -2.82
N TYR A 183 4.89 3.51 -1.87
CA TYR A 183 5.72 4.71 -1.84
C TYR A 183 6.87 4.52 -0.85
N ARG A 184 8.08 4.22 -1.34
CA ARG A 184 9.22 3.84 -0.50
C ARG A 184 9.65 4.91 0.50
N ALA A 185 9.64 6.18 0.09
CA ALA A 185 9.99 7.29 0.99
C ALA A 185 8.98 7.43 2.14
N LEU A 186 7.70 7.18 1.84
CA LEU A 186 6.62 7.25 2.81
C LEU A 186 6.66 6.02 3.74
N GLU A 187 6.93 4.84 3.19
CA GLU A 187 7.11 3.60 3.93
C GLU A 187 8.27 3.68 4.93
N ALA A 188 9.45 4.18 4.50
CA ALA A 188 10.59 4.40 5.38
C ALA A 188 10.26 5.42 6.48
N TRP A 189 9.48 6.46 6.16
CA TRP A 189 9.05 7.43 7.17
C TRP A 189 8.05 6.83 8.17
N ALA A 190 7.11 6.01 7.71
CA ALA A 190 6.17 5.30 8.56
C ALA A 190 6.87 4.29 9.47
N TYR A 191 7.92 3.62 8.97
CA TYR A 191 8.80 2.78 9.79
C TYR A 191 9.46 3.58 10.92
N ASN A 192 10.07 4.73 10.60
CA ASN A 192 10.67 5.59 11.63
C ASN A 192 9.64 6.08 12.66
N LEU A 193 8.40 6.36 12.24
CA LEU A 193 7.33 6.73 13.17
C LEU A 193 6.90 5.57 14.08
N ALA A 194 6.86 4.34 13.57
CA ALA A 194 6.60 3.14 14.37
C ALA A 194 7.73 2.90 15.39
N CYS A 195 9.00 3.04 14.98
CA CYS A 195 10.16 2.97 15.86
C CYS A 195 10.11 4.05 16.96
N ASN A 196 9.75 5.29 16.61
CA ASN A 196 9.58 6.38 17.58
C ASN A 196 8.52 6.05 18.64
N GLY A 197 7.43 5.37 18.25
CA GLY A 197 6.38 4.94 19.19
C GLY A 197 6.83 3.85 20.17
N ARG A 198 7.95 3.19 19.89
CA ARG A 198 8.57 2.13 20.70
C ARG A 198 9.92 2.52 21.29
N GLU A 199 10.31 3.79 21.16
CA GLU A 199 11.60 4.33 21.64
C GLU A 199 12.85 3.65 21.02
N GLN A 200 12.70 3.03 19.84
CA GLN A 200 13.76 2.30 19.14
C GLN A 200 14.47 3.17 18.08
N TYR A 201 15.16 4.21 18.52
CA TYR A 201 15.76 5.21 17.61
C TYR A 201 16.95 4.69 16.78
N GLU A 202 17.52 3.55 17.16
CA GLU A 202 18.69 2.94 16.54
C GLU A 202 18.41 2.46 15.11
N TYR A 203 17.18 2.03 14.83
CA TYR A 203 16.81 1.44 13.53
C TYR A 203 16.28 2.48 12.51
N HIS A 204 16.45 3.77 12.77
CA HIS A 204 15.94 4.80 11.88
C HIS A 204 16.57 4.79 10.49
N PHE A 205 15.74 4.88 9.46
CA PHE A 205 16.18 5.17 8.09
C PHE A 205 16.55 6.64 7.92
N ILE A 206 17.67 6.89 7.22
CA ILE A 206 18.06 8.24 6.83
C ILE A 206 17.36 8.60 5.51
N ILE A 207 16.41 9.54 5.59
CA ILE A 207 15.62 9.98 4.44
C ILE A 207 16.05 11.41 4.05
N PRO A 208 16.50 11.65 2.80
CA PRO A 208 16.79 12.99 2.32
C PRO A 208 15.56 13.91 2.43
N ARG A 209 15.77 15.18 2.82
CA ARG A 209 14.68 16.15 2.99
C ARG A 209 13.80 16.33 1.74
N TRP A 210 14.41 16.27 0.55
CA TRP A 210 13.67 16.38 -0.72
C TRP A 210 12.77 15.17 -0.98
N HIS A 211 13.19 13.96 -0.59
CA HIS A 211 12.36 12.77 -0.69
C HIS A 211 11.20 12.84 0.30
N LEU A 212 11.42 13.41 1.49
CA LEU A 212 10.36 13.62 2.48
C LEU A 212 9.28 14.58 1.98
N PHE A 213 9.64 15.61 1.22
CA PHE A 213 8.68 16.54 0.61
C PHE A 213 7.87 15.86 -0.50
N LEU A 214 8.53 15.08 -1.36
CA LEU A 214 7.88 14.37 -2.47
C LEU A 214 7.30 13.00 -2.12
N LYS A 215 7.37 12.56 -0.85
CA LYS A 215 7.02 11.18 -0.44
C LYS A 215 5.61 10.73 -0.84
N ASN A 216 4.69 11.68 -1.01
CA ASN A 216 3.31 11.41 -1.38
C ASN A 216 3.04 11.57 -2.89
N VAL A 217 3.95 12.16 -3.65
CA VAL A 217 3.75 12.39 -5.08
C VAL A 217 4.56 11.40 -5.92
N TRP A 218 5.74 11.01 -5.43
CA TRP A 218 6.66 10.16 -6.17
C TRP A 218 6.97 8.86 -5.39
N PRO A 219 6.89 7.68 -6.02
CA PRO A 219 7.05 6.40 -5.33
C PRO A 219 8.51 6.05 -4.98
N PHE A 220 9.49 6.64 -5.68
CA PHE A 220 10.94 6.39 -5.50
C PHE A 220 11.32 4.89 -5.54
N LEU A 221 10.77 4.15 -6.52
CA LEU A 221 10.92 2.68 -6.62
C LEU A 221 12.37 2.19 -6.65
N SER A 222 13.31 2.98 -7.17
CA SER A 222 14.72 2.59 -7.30
C SER A 222 15.59 2.90 -6.08
N VAL A 223 15.07 3.62 -5.08
CA VAL A 223 15.87 4.09 -3.95
C VAL A 223 15.79 3.09 -2.80
N ASN A 224 16.96 2.65 -2.31
CA ASN A 224 17.08 1.90 -1.05
C ASN A 224 17.58 2.86 0.03
N TYR A 225 16.84 3.00 1.12
CA TYR A 225 17.28 3.82 2.26
C TYR A 225 18.16 2.98 3.17
N ALA A 226 19.35 3.49 3.49
CA ALA A 226 20.23 2.84 4.45
C ALA A 226 19.69 3.01 5.86
N ALA A 227 19.70 1.92 6.64
CA ALA A 227 19.51 2.00 8.08
C ALA A 227 20.67 2.80 8.69
N LYS A 228 20.36 3.68 9.64
CA LYS A 228 21.38 4.40 10.38
C LYS A 228 22.12 3.40 11.29
N GLN A 229 23.35 3.06 10.96
CA GLN A 229 24.23 2.40 11.92
C GLN A 229 24.77 3.48 12.85
N LEU A 230 24.40 3.43 14.12
CA LEU A 230 24.92 4.30 15.18
C LEU A 230 26.20 3.71 15.78
#